data_AF-A0A815VLQ3-F1
#
_entry.id   AF-A0A815VLQ3-F1
#
_cell.length_a   1.000
_cell.length_b   1.000
_cell.length_c   1.000
_cell.angle_alpha   90.00
_cell.angle_beta   90.00
_cell.angle_gamma   90.00
#
_symmetry.space_group_name_H-M   'P 1'
#
loop_
_entity.id
_entity.type
_entity.pdbx_description
1 polymer ?
#
loop_
_entity_poly.entity_id
_entity_poly.type
_entity_poly.pdbx_seq_one_letter_code
_entity_poly.pdbx_strand_id
1 'polypeptide(L)'
;MMDESADVSRHEQVCLVIRYTDDQFHVYERFIRFERTSCTTGEVDQCYDSASAIRAIYKGIAAHLIQFIPIALYIHCNGHILNLCLIDLSEVVVPIRNNSSIIKSLYHLIEVSAKRHHIFDDIQKQAGLASIPLKQLCDTRWSCRYESLTVVLTHCAEIITVLKEIGVGDVFIMLHVMQTFDFIFHIHLMSEVFLLTNILSKYLQKSDVSLTQALTQVKMTIASLKWMRSEHEFNRIWNETGYLYNK
;
A
#
# COMPACT_ATOMS: atom_id res chain seq x y z
N MET A 1 -17.12 10.49 -9.54
CA MET A 1 -16.20 9.45 -9.04
C MET A 1 -16.88 8.11 -9.18
N MET A 2 -16.09 7.10 -9.54
CA MET A 2 -16.53 5.71 -9.64
C MET A 2 -15.53 4.85 -8.87
N ASP A 3 -16.03 3.94 -8.03
CA ASP A 3 -15.20 3.03 -7.23
C ASP A 3 -15.73 1.60 -7.34
N GLU A 4 -14.85 0.67 -7.70
CA GLU A 4 -15.17 -0.73 -7.93
C GLU A 4 -14.97 -1.53 -6.65
N SER A 5 -15.95 -2.36 -6.33
CA SER A 5 -15.88 -3.21 -5.17
C SER A 5 -16.63 -4.51 -5.43
N ALA A 6 -16.32 -5.53 -4.64
CA ALA A 6 -17.13 -6.73 -4.57
C ALA A 6 -17.95 -6.69 -3.28
N ASP A 7 -19.23 -7.04 -3.37
CA ASP A 7 -20.06 -7.22 -2.18
C ASP A 7 -19.68 -8.50 -1.42
N VAL A 8 -20.28 -8.69 -0.23
CA VAL A 8 -20.02 -9.87 0.61
C VAL A 8 -20.37 -11.21 -0.06
N SER A 9 -21.21 -11.18 -1.11
CA SER A 9 -21.56 -12.34 -1.92
C SER A 9 -20.67 -12.51 -3.15
N ARG A 10 -19.58 -11.72 -3.24
CA ARG A 10 -18.61 -11.70 -4.34
C ARG A 10 -19.19 -11.27 -5.68
N HIS A 11 -20.30 -10.54 -5.67
CA HIS A 11 -20.79 -9.87 -6.88
C HIS A 11 -20.06 -8.55 -7.04
N GLU A 12 -19.65 -8.28 -8.26
CA GLU A 12 -18.96 -7.05 -8.60
C GLU A 12 -19.95 -5.90 -8.79
N GLN A 13 -19.57 -4.73 -8.29
CA GLN A 13 -20.38 -3.54 -8.32
C GLN A 13 -19.52 -2.29 -8.44
N VAL A 14 -20.10 -1.25 -9.03
CA VAL A 14 -19.50 0.09 -9.14
C VAL A 14 -20.30 1.06 -8.29
N CYS A 15 -19.63 1.74 -7.36
CA CYS A 15 -20.16 2.87 -6.63
C CYS A 15 -20.13 4.12 -7.51
N LEU A 16 -21.28 4.77 -7.74
CA LEU A 16 -21.32 6.06 -8.41
C LEU A 16 -21.50 7.19 -7.39
N VAL A 17 -20.58 8.16 -7.44
CA VAL A 17 -20.63 9.38 -6.64
C VAL A 17 -20.49 10.58 -7.56
N ILE A 18 -21.40 11.55 -7.46
CA ILE A 18 -21.28 12.83 -8.17
C ILE A 18 -20.71 13.87 -7.20
N ARG A 19 -19.70 14.61 -7.66
CA ARG A 19 -19.14 15.76 -6.95
C ARG A 19 -19.44 17.02 -7.76
N TYR A 20 -20.03 18.03 -7.13
CA TYR A 20 -20.39 19.31 -7.74
C TYR A 20 -20.22 20.45 -6.74
N THR A 21 -20.30 21.69 -7.20
CA THR A 21 -20.21 22.89 -6.36
C THR A 21 -21.49 23.72 -6.45
N ASP A 22 -21.83 24.44 -5.38
CA ASP A 22 -22.82 25.53 -5.45
C ASP A 22 -22.20 26.84 -5.97
N ASP A 23 -23.01 27.89 -6.05
CA ASP A 23 -22.59 29.23 -6.47
C ASP A 23 -21.57 29.87 -5.51
N GLN A 24 -21.43 29.34 -4.29
CA GLN A 24 -20.44 29.75 -3.31
C GLN A 24 -19.18 28.87 -3.33
N PHE A 25 -19.05 27.97 -4.32
CA PHE A 25 -17.96 27.01 -4.46
C PHE A 25 -17.84 25.99 -3.31
N HIS A 26 -18.89 25.77 -2.52
CA HIS A 26 -18.89 24.66 -1.58
C HIS A 26 -18.99 23.35 -2.34
N VAL A 27 -18.08 22.42 -2.02
CA VAL A 27 -18.03 21.11 -2.66
C VAL A 27 -19.06 20.19 -2.00
N TYR A 28 -19.94 19.61 -2.82
CA TYR A 28 -20.89 18.58 -2.41
C TYR A 28 -20.52 17.26 -3.05
N GLU A 29 -20.58 16.20 -2.26
CA GLU A 29 -20.53 14.83 -2.73
C GLU A 29 -21.87 14.16 -2.49
N ARG A 30 -22.38 13.48 -3.52
CA ARG A 30 -23.63 12.73 -3.45
C ARG A 30 -23.40 11.34 -4.00
N PHE A 31 -23.50 10.35 -3.10
CA PHE A 31 -23.66 8.97 -3.50
C PHE A 31 -24.96 8.82 -4.28
N ILE A 32 -24.89 8.19 -5.43
CA ILE A 32 -26.05 7.96 -6.30
C ILE A 32 -26.58 6.55 -6.07
N ARG A 33 -25.75 5.53 -6.34
CA ARG A 33 -26.09 4.12 -6.16
C ARG A 33 -24.87 3.23 -6.35
N PHE A 34 -25.02 1.96 -5.96
CA PHE A 34 -24.21 0.87 -6.49
C PHE A 34 -24.88 0.32 -7.75
N GLU A 35 -24.09 0.15 -8.81
CA GLU A 35 -24.51 -0.54 -10.03
C GLU A 35 -23.85 -1.91 -10.07
N ARG A 36 -24.64 -2.98 -10.17
CA ARG A 36 -24.09 -4.33 -10.36
C ARG A 36 -23.52 -4.46 -11.76
N THR A 37 -22.37 -5.12 -11.88
CA THR A 37 -21.78 -5.43 -13.18
C THR A 37 -21.74 -6.96 -13.35
N SER A 38 -21.99 -7.43 -14.57
CA SER A 38 -21.99 -8.87 -14.86
C SER A 38 -20.58 -9.47 -14.96
N CYS A 39 -19.55 -8.62 -15.05
CA CYS A 39 -18.15 -9.01 -15.16
C CYS A 39 -17.22 -7.77 -15.03
N THR A 40 -16.15 -7.86 -14.26
CA THR A 40 -15.02 -6.93 -14.19
C THR A 40 -13.72 -7.55 -14.70
N THR A 41 -13.76 -8.78 -15.26
CA THR A 41 -12.54 -9.41 -15.80
C THR A 41 -12.06 -8.65 -17.04
N GLY A 42 -11.14 -7.71 -16.86
CA GLY A 42 -10.28 -7.12 -17.91
C GLY A 42 -10.96 -6.33 -19.04
N GLU A 43 -12.29 -6.36 -19.17
CA GLU A 43 -13.07 -5.61 -20.17
C GLU A 43 -13.84 -4.43 -19.56
N VAL A 44 -14.00 -4.43 -18.23
CA VAL A 44 -14.62 -3.35 -17.44
C VAL A 44 -13.61 -2.92 -16.37
N ASP A 45 -12.43 -2.53 -16.81
CA ASP A 45 -11.43 -1.84 -15.99
C ASP A 45 -11.88 -0.38 -15.87
N GLN A 46 -12.76 -0.07 -14.91
CA GLN A 46 -13.52 1.18 -14.88
C GLN A 46 -13.68 1.75 -13.49
N CYS A 47 -12.59 1.69 -12.76
CA CYS A 47 -12.21 2.87 -12.04
C CYS A 47 -11.29 3.70 -12.90
N TYR A 48 -11.14 4.94 -12.50
CA TYR A 48 -9.91 5.67 -12.71
C TYR A 48 -8.68 4.98 -12.05
N ASP A 49 -8.74 3.67 -11.79
CA ASP A 49 -7.84 2.83 -11.00
C ASP A 49 -7.35 1.62 -11.82
N SER A 50 -7.10 1.76 -13.13
CA SER A 50 -6.42 0.69 -13.87
C SER A 50 -5.76 1.09 -15.20
N ALA A 51 -4.73 0.30 -15.53
CA ALA A 51 -3.79 0.47 -16.63
C ALA A 51 -4.30 0.05 -18.02
N SER A 52 -5.55 -0.39 -18.19
CA SER A 52 -6.12 -0.69 -19.53
C SER A 52 -6.79 0.51 -20.20
N ALA A 53 -6.14 1.68 -20.07
CA ALA A 53 -6.61 3.02 -20.42
C ALA A 53 -7.12 3.22 -21.87
N ILE A 54 -6.91 2.29 -22.80
CA ILE A 54 -7.35 2.43 -24.19
C ILE A 54 -8.61 1.61 -24.49
N ARG A 55 -8.88 0.49 -23.81
CA ARG A 55 -10.10 -0.33 -24.08
C ARG A 55 -11.34 0.23 -23.38
N ALA A 56 -11.17 0.79 -22.18
CA ALA A 56 -12.26 1.36 -21.39
C ALA A 56 -12.92 2.60 -22.05
N ILE A 57 -12.15 3.43 -22.77
CA ILE A 57 -12.65 4.63 -23.49
C ILE A 57 -13.58 4.25 -24.65
N TYR A 58 -13.43 3.06 -25.24
CA TYR A 58 -14.21 2.66 -26.42
C TYR A 58 -15.31 1.62 -26.14
N LYS A 59 -15.30 0.95 -24.98
CA LYS A 59 -16.25 -0.15 -24.69
C LYS A 59 -16.90 -0.10 -23.29
N GLY A 60 -16.59 0.92 -22.49
CA GLY A 60 -16.99 0.98 -21.08
C GLY A 60 -18.12 1.95 -20.69
N ILE A 61 -18.50 1.97 -19.41
CA ILE A 61 -19.39 2.97 -18.78
C ILE A 61 -18.84 4.37 -19.00
N ALA A 62 -17.51 4.56 -18.95
CA ALA A 62 -16.90 5.85 -19.32
C ALA A 62 -17.22 6.25 -20.77
N ALA A 63 -17.10 5.31 -21.72
CA ALA A 63 -17.48 5.52 -23.12
C ALA A 63 -18.97 5.85 -23.26
N HIS A 64 -19.82 5.10 -22.56
CA HIS A 64 -21.26 5.30 -22.54
C HIS A 64 -21.63 6.67 -21.95
N LEU A 65 -21.02 7.05 -20.83
CA LEU A 65 -21.24 8.35 -20.20
C LEU A 65 -20.76 9.50 -21.05
N ILE A 66 -19.63 9.37 -21.76
CA ILE A 66 -19.17 10.39 -22.71
C ILE A 66 -20.15 10.52 -23.88
N GLN A 67 -20.82 9.44 -24.31
CA GLN A 67 -21.90 9.52 -25.32
C GLN A 67 -23.12 10.32 -24.81
N PHE A 68 -23.52 10.15 -23.54
CA PHE A 68 -24.65 10.92 -22.98
C PHE A 68 -24.26 12.32 -22.50
N ILE A 69 -23.00 12.50 -22.11
CA ILE A 69 -22.45 13.72 -21.51
C ILE A 69 -21.14 14.04 -22.24
N PRO A 70 -21.19 14.66 -23.43
CA PRO A 70 -20.01 14.93 -24.24
C PRO A 70 -18.96 15.82 -23.58
N ILE A 71 -19.35 16.56 -22.52
CA ILE A 71 -18.47 17.42 -21.74
C ILE A 71 -17.79 16.69 -20.56
N ALA A 72 -18.14 15.42 -20.31
CA ALA A 72 -17.56 14.67 -19.21
C ALA A 72 -16.08 14.38 -19.50
N LEU A 73 -15.21 14.82 -18.58
CA LEU A 73 -13.78 14.55 -18.64
C LEU A 73 -13.46 13.25 -17.91
N TYR A 74 -12.69 12.39 -18.58
CA TYR A 74 -12.09 11.22 -17.98
C TYR A 74 -10.73 11.58 -17.35
N ILE A 75 -10.60 11.46 -16.02
CA ILE A 75 -9.37 11.78 -15.25
C ILE A 75 -8.95 10.61 -14.37
N HIS A 76 -7.79 10.01 -14.66
CA HIS A 76 -7.22 8.93 -13.84
C HIS A 76 -7.04 9.31 -12.35
N CYS A 77 -7.16 8.32 -11.47
CA CYS A 77 -7.03 8.46 -10.04
C CYS A 77 -5.55 8.57 -9.72
N ASN A 78 -5.13 9.72 -9.20
CA ASN A 78 -3.75 9.93 -8.79
C ASN A 78 -3.33 8.97 -7.68
N GLY A 79 -4.26 8.54 -6.82
CA GLY A 79 -4.04 7.49 -5.83
C GLY A 79 -3.68 6.16 -6.47
N HIS A 80 -4.37 5.80 -7.56
CA HIS A 80 -4.04 4.60 -8.33
C HIS A 80 -2.69 4.67 -8.99
N ILE A 81 -2.43 5.77 -9.71
CA ILE A 81 -1.19 5.95 -10.45
C ILE A 81 -0.01 5.83 -9.49
N LEU A 82 -0.13 6.48 -8.32
CA LEU A 82 0.85 6.33 -7.26
C LEU A 82 1.02 4.88 -6.83
N ASN A 83 -0.08 4.14 -6.60
CA ASN A 83 -0.04 2.73 -6.23
C ASN A 83 0.65 1.85 -7.31
N LEU A 84 0.33 2.04 -8.60
CA LEU A 84 0.97 1.33 -9.70
C LEU A 84 2.47 1.58 -9.76
N CYS A 85 2.91 2.83 -9.69
CA CYS A 85 4.34 3.16 -9.69
C CYS A 85 5.10 2.46 -8.56
N LEU A 86 4.44 2.27 -7.42
CA LEU A 86 5.02 1.68 -6.23
C LEU A 86 5.02 0.15 -6.26
N ILE A 87 4.00 -0.46 -6.88
CA ILE A 87 4.00 -1.89 -7.22
C ILE A 87 5.14 -2.18 -8.20
N ASP A 88 5.23 -1.42 -9.30
CA ASP A 88 6.29 -1.58 -10.30
C ASP A 88 7.68 -1.45 -9.69
N LEU A 89 7.88 -0.44 -8.82
CA LEU A 89 9.14 -0.28 -8.08
C LEU A 89 9.47 -1.54 -7.26
N SER A 90 8.47 -2.10 -6.58
CA SER A 90 8.66 -3.26 -5.71
C SER A 90 9.02 -4.53 -6.48
N GLU A 91 8.59 -4.65 -7.73
CA GLU A 91 8.89 -5.79 -8.60
C GLU A 91 10.23 -5.64 -9.35
N VAL A 92 10.61 -4.41 -9.71
CA VAL A 92 11.85 -4.11 -10.45
C VAL A 92 13.08 -4.18 -9.53
N VAL A 93 12.96 -3.73 -8.27
CA VAL A 93 14.09 -3.72 -7.35
C VAL A 93 14.20 -5.08 -6.65
N VAL A 94 15.12 -5.93 -7.12
CA VAL A 94 15.26 -7.33 -6.68
C VAL A 94 15.35 -7.51 -5.15
N PRO A 95 16.18 -6.75 -4.40
CA PRO A 95 16.21 -6.89 -2.94
C PRO A 95 14.87 -6.58 -2.27
N ILE A 96 14.14 -5.57 -2.77
CA ILE A 96 12.81 -5.20 -2.28
C ILE A 96 11.80 -6.31 -2.56
N ARG A 97 11.80 -6.86 -3.79
CA ARG A 97 10.92 -7.97 -4.17
C ARG A 97 11.15 -9.20 -3.28
N ASN A 98 12.41 -9.60 -3.10
CA ASN A 98 12.77 -10.76 -2.30
C ASN A 98 12.35 -10.58 -0.84
N ASN A 99 12.59 -9.40 -0.26
CA ASN A 99 12.19 -9.10 1.11
C ASN A 99 10.66 -9.02 1.27
N SER A 100 9.95 -8.52 0.26
CA SER A 100 8.49 -8.53 0.23
C SER A 100 7.93 -9.96 0.29
N SER A 101 8.55 -10.90 -0.43
CA SER A 101 8.18 -12.33 -0.38
C SER A 101 8.44 -12.95 1.01
N ILE A 102 9.51 -12.56 1.69
CA ILE A 102 9.80 -12.98 3.07
C ILE A 102 8.72 -12.44 4.01
N ILE A 103 8.37 -11.15 3.92
CA ILE A 103 7.34 -10.53 4.77
C ILE A 103 5.97 -11.21 4.58
N LYS A 104 5.59 -11.51 3.34
CA LYS A 104 4.37 -12.30 3.05
C LYS A 104 4.43 -13.68 3.71
N SER A 105 5.58 -14.34 3.61
CA SER A 105 5.77 -15.67 4.20
C SER A 105 5.72 -15.64 5.73
N LEU A 106 6.26 -14.59 6.37
CA LEU A 106 6.16 -14.37 7.81
C LEU A 106 4.71 -14.24 8.27
N TYR A 107 3.91 -13.44 7.57
CA TYR A 107 2.49 -13.30 7.85
C TYR A 107 1.77 -14.66 7.75
N HIS A 108 1.98 -15.40 6.67
CA HIS A 108 1.36 -16.71 6.49
C HIS A 108 1.84 -17.75 7.52
N LEU A 109 3.10 -17.65 7.95
CA LEU A 109 3.65 -18.53 8.95
C LEU A 109 3.01 -18.21 10.32
N ILE A 110 3.12 -16.97 10.78
CA ILE A 110 2.78 -16.61 12.16
C ILE A 110 1.27 -16.40 12.32
N GLU A 111 0.65 -15.55 11.51
CA GLU A 111 -0.71 -15.05 11.75
C GLU A 111 -1.80 -16.04 11.33
N VAL A 112 -1.56 -16.87 10.31
CA VAL A 112 -2.56 -17.84 9.84
C VAL A 112 -2.71 -19.01 10.82
N SER A 113 -1.68 -19.31 11.61
CA SER A 113 -1.72 -20.37 12.61
C SER A 113 -2.03 -19.77 13.99
N ALA A 114 -3.23 -20.04 14.52
CA ALA A 114 -3.61 -19.59 15.87
C ALA A 114 -2.57 -19.94 16.93
N LYS A 115 -1.95 -21.13 16.84
CA LYS A 115 -0.87 -21.54 17.75
C LYS A 115 0.36 -20.63 17.64
N ARG A 116 0.83 -20.32 16.43
CA ARG A 116 2.04 -19.49 16.23
C ARG A 116 1.77 -18.02 16.48
N HIS A 117 0.58 -17.54 16.17
CA HIS A 117 0.11 -16.21 16.55
C HIS A 117 0.13 -16.03 18.07
N HIS A 118 -0.40 -16.99 18.84
CA HIS A 118 -0.34 -16.93 20.31
C HIS A 118 1.10 -16.92 20.85
N ILE A 119 2.02 -17.69 20.26
CA ILE A 119 3.44 -17.65 20.64
C ILE A 119 4.02 -16.24 20.42
N PHE A 120 3.73 -15.62 19.27
CA PHE A 120 4.18 -14.26 18.98
C PHE A 120 3.61 -13.22 19.96
N ASP A 121 2.31 -13.30 20.24
CA ASP A 121 1.63 -12.47 21.24
C ASP A 121 2.28 -12.57 22.62
N ASP A 122 2.59 -13.79 23.07
CA ASP A 122 3.18 -14.03 24.39
C ASP A 122 4.62 -13.50 24.45
N ILE A 123 5.41 -13.67 23.38
CA ILE A 123 6.77 -13.10 23.27
C ILE A 123 6.71 -11.57 23.31
N GLN A 124 5.79 -10.93 22.58
CA GLN A 124 5.61 -9.47 22.63
C GLN A 124 5.27 -8.99 24.06
N LYS A 125 4.36 -9.68 24.75
CA LYS A 125 3.97 -9.34 26.13
C LYS A 125 5.13 -9.55 27.12
N GLN A 126 5.92 -10.60 26.96
CA GLN A 126 7.10 -10.86 27.79
C GLN A 126 8.18 -9.78 27.61
N ALA A 127 8.29 -9.21 26.40
CA ALA A 127 9.14 -8.07 26.12
C ALA A 127 8.57 -6.72 26.61
N GLY A 128 7.39 -6.72 27.24
CA GLY A 128 6.71 -5.52 27.71
C GLY A 128 6.12 -4.65 26.60
N LEU A 129 5.89 -5.23 25.41
CA LEU A 129 5.36 -4.54 24.23
C LEU A 129 3.84 -4.74 24.12
N ALA A 130 3.20 -3.83 23.39
CA ALA A 130 1.84 -4.05 22.94
C ALA A 130 1.80 -5.23 21.96
N SER A 131 0.82 -6.13 22.14
CA SER A 131 0.57 -7.21 21.17
C SER A 131 -0.02 -6.59 19.90
N ILE A 132 0.74 -6.69 18.82
CA ILE A 132 0.39 -6.14 17.51
C ILE A 132 0.64 -7.25 16.49
N PRO A 133 -0.41 -7.74 15.79
CA PRO A 133 -0.26 -8.79 14.80
C PRO A 133 0.52 -8.29 13.59
N LEU A 134 1.22 -9.20 12.91
CA LEU A 134 1.75 -8.92 11.58
C LEU A 134 0.60 -8.60 10.65
N LYS A 135 0.83 -7.64 9.75
CA LYS A 135 -0.15 -7.26 8.73
C LYS A 135 0.23 -7.90 7.41
N GLN A 136 -0.78 -8.43 6.73
CA GLN A 136 -0.60 -8.97 5.39
C GLN A 136 -0.08 -7.86 4.46
N LEU A 137 1.02 -8.14 3.76
CA LEU A 137 1.49 -7.28 2.70
C LEU A 137 0.49 -7.37 1.54
N CYS A 138 -0.35 -6.34 1.37
CA CYS A 138 -1.35 -6.32 0.32
C CYS A 138 -0.71 -5.95 -1.03
N ASP A 139 -0.99 -6.75 -2.05
CA ASP A 139 -0.45 -6.50 -3.39
C ASP A 139 -1.04 -5.26 -4.05
N THR A 140 -2.33 -5.00 -3.79
CA THR A 140 -3.09 -3.93 -4.45
C THR A 140 -3.28 -2.67 -3.62
N ARG A 141 -3.10 -2.72 -2.28
CA ARG A 141 -3.34 -1.57 -1.37
C ARG A 141 -2.06 -1.13 -0.66
N TRP A 142 -1.44 -0.07 -1.17
CA TRP A 142 -0.16 0.43 -0.67
C TRP A 142 -0.15 0.88 0.80
N SER A 143 -1.24 1.47 1.30
CA SER A 143 -1.34 1.89 2.70
C SER A 143 -1.07 0.74 3.68
N CYS A 144 -1.49 -0.48 3.33
CA CYS A 144 -1.24 -1.68 4.11
C CYS A 144 0.25 -2.10 4.12
N ARG A 145 1.03 -1.71 3.10
CA ARG A 145 2.45 -2.08 3.01
C ARG A 145 3.32 -1.28 3.98
N TYR A 146 3.08 0.02 4.11
CA TYR A 146 3.75 0.84 5.13
C TYR A 146 3.50 0.27 6.54
N GLU A 147 2.25 -0.08 6.84
CA GLU A 147 1.88 -0.63 8.14
C GLU A 147 2.52 -2.01 8.38
N SER A 148 2.54 -2.88 7.37
CA SER A 148 3.20 -4.19 7.44
C SER A 148 4.70 -4.07 7.72
N LEU A 149 5.41 -3.22 6.97
CA LEU A 149 6.84 -2.96 7.20
C LEU A 149 7.11 -2.39 8.59
N THR A 150 6.27 -1.45 9.04
CA THR A 150 6.42 -0.82 10.35
C THR A 150 6.34 -1.85 11.46
N VAL A 151 5.38 -2.78 11.41
CA VAL A 151 5.25 -3.85 12.41
C VAL A 151 6.45 -4.79 12.36
N VAL A 152 6.89 -5.22 11.17
CA VAL A 152 8.06 -6.11 11.03
C VAL A 152 9.34 -5.46 11.56
N LEU A 153 9.58 -4.19 11.25
CA LEU A 153 10.72 -3.43 11.76
C LEU A 153 10.68 -3.27 13.28
N THR A 154 9.51 -2.90 13.82
CA THR A 154 9.35 -2.61 15.25
C THR A 154 9.49 -3.88 16.10
N HIS A 155 8.99 -5.01 15.60
CA HIS A 155 8.97 -6.29 16.30
C HIS A 155 9.96 -7.32 15.75
N CYS A 156 11.03 -6.86 15.08
CA CYS A 156 11.97 -7.75 14.39
C CYS A 156 12.60 -8.79 15.35
N ALA A 157 12.98 -8.36 16.56
CA ALA A 157 13.58 -9.22 17.57
C ALA A 157 12.60 -10.31 18.07
N GLU A 158 11.34 -9.93 18.30
CA GLU A 158 10.28 -10.85 18.72
C GLU A 158 9.96 -11.85 17.61
N ILE A 159 9.88 -11.40 16.35
CA ILE A 159 9.69 -12.29 15.19
C ILE A 159 10.85 -13.28 15.11
N ILE A 160 12.11 -12.83 15.23
CA ILE A 160 13.29 -13.71 15.24
C ILE A 160 13.18 -14.75 16.36
N THR A 161 12.68 -14.37 17.53
CA THR A 161 12.48 -15.28 18.67
C THR A 161 11.42 -16.34 18.35
N VAL A 162 10.28 -15.94 17.77
CA VAL A 162 9.26 -16.89 17.27
C VAL A 162 9.87 -17.86 16.26
N LEU A 163 10.64 -17.36 15.29
CA LEU A 163 11.25 -18.19 14.25
C LEU A 163 12.24 -19.21 14.83
N LYS A 164 12.97 -18.85 15.90
CA LYS A 164 13.84 -19.78 16.63
C LYS A 164 13.05 -20.86 17.36
N GLU A 165 11.91 -20.51 17.98
CA GLU A 165 11.07 -21.48 18.70
C GLU A 165 10.37 -22.48 17.77
N ILE A 166 9.92 -22.05 16.60
CA ILE A 166 9.22 -22.92 15.64
C ILE A 166 10.18 -23.68 14.71
N GLY A 167 11.49 -23.41 14.78
CA GLY A 167 12.48 -23.64 13.72
C GLY A 167 12.61 -25.08 13.22
N VAL A 168 12.02 -25.37 12.06
CA VAL A 168 12.27 -26.55 11.19
C VAL A 168 12.17 -26.15 9.71
N GLY A 169 12.95 -26.79 8.84
CA GLY A 169 12.86 -26.61 7.38
C GLY A 169 13.12 -25.18 6.89
N ASP A 170 12.27 -24.68 5.97
CA ASP A 170 12.41 -23.36 5.32
C ASP A 170 12.41 -22.17 6.28
N VAL A 171 11.93 -22.36 7.52
CA VAL A 171 12.00 -21.35 8.58
C VAL A 171 13.45 -20.97 8.92
N PHE A 172 14.39 -21.92 8.84
CA PHE A 172 15.81 -21.63 9.12
C PHE A 172 16.41 -20.65 8.11
N ILE A 173 16.04 -20.78 6.83
CA ILE A 173 16.52 -19.88 5.79
C ILE A 173 15.96 -18.47 6.04
N MET A 174 14.67 -18.38 6.36
CA MET A 174 14.01 -17.12 6.67
C MET A 174 14.62 -16.42 7.89
N LEU A 175 14.86 -17.18 8.96
CA LEU A 175 15.55 -16.70 10.15
C LEU A 175 16.93 -16.14 9.80
N HIS A 176 17.73 -16.87 9.03
CA HIS A 176 19.06 -16.42 8.64
C HIS A 176 19.01 -15.11 7.84
N VAL A 177 18.10 -14.99 6.87
CA VAL A 177 17.95 -13.75 6.08
C VAL A 177 17.51 -12.58 6.96
N MET A 178 16.54 -12.78 7.86
CA MET A 178 16.06 -11.71 8.75
C MET A 178 17.16 -11.16 9.68
N GLN A 179 18.13 -12.01 10.03
CA GLN A 179 19.27 -11.63 10.86
C GLN A 179 20.40 -10.97 10.06
N THR A 180 20.24 -10.73 8.76
CA THR A 180 21.24 -9.99 7.97
C THR A 180 21.03 -8.49 8.08
N PHE A 181 22.13 -7.73 8.09
CA PHE A 181 22.05 -6.27 8.00
C PHE A 181 21.31 -5.83 6.74
N ASP A 182 21.57 -6.49 5.60
CA ASP A 182 20.93 -6.19 4.33
C ASP A 182 19.40 -6.28 4.42
N PHE A 183 18.85 -7.32 5.06
CA PHE A 183 17.41 -7.42 5.24
C PHE A 183 16.86 -6.22 6.00
N ILE A 184 17.44 -5.91 7.16
CA ILE A 184 17.01 -4.80 8.03
C ILE A 184 17.14 -3.46 7.30
N PHE A 185 18.25 -3.24 6.60
CA PHE A 185 18.49 -2.03 5.81
C PHE A 185 17.44 -1.84 4.73
N HIS A 186 17.18 -2.88 3.94
CA HIS A 186 16.19 -2.81 2.86
C HIS A 186 14.78 -2.54 3.38
N ILE A 187 14.34 -3.22 4.44
CA ILE A 187 12.99 -2.97 5.01
C ILE A 187 12.91 -1.57 5.63
N HIS A 188 13.98 -1.08 6.24
CA HIS A 188 14.05 0.26 6.82
C HIS A 188 13.96 1.33 5.73
N LEU A 189 14.79 1.22 4.69
CA LEU A 189 14.76 2.11 3.53
C LEU A 189 13.39 2.09 2.84
N MET A 190 12.79 0.91 2.66
CA MET A 190 11.44 0.79 2.12
C MET A 190 10.42 1.50 3.00
N SER A 191 10.50 1.34 4.33
CA SER A 191 9.57 1.99 5.26
C SER A 191 9.61 3.51 5.15
N GLU A 192 10.80 4.12 5.00
CA GLU A 192 10.96 5.57 4.80
C GLU A 192 10.31 6.05 3.49
N VAL A 193 10.55 5.34 2.38
CA VAL A 193 9.90 5.65 1.09
C VAL A 193 8.38 5.48 1.18
N PHE A 194 7.94 4.44 1.89
CA PHE A 194 6.53 4.09 1.99
C PHE A 194 5.79 5.06 2.90
N LEU A 195 6.46 5.62 3.92
CA LEU A 195 5.93 6.67 4.76
C LEU A 195 5.59 7.93 3.93
N LEU A 196 6.55 8.43 3.14
CA LEU A 196 6.35 9.62 2.30
C LEU A 196 5.21 9.46 1.30
N THR A 197 5.13 8.28 0.67
CA THR A 197 4.10 7.95 -0.31
C THR A 197 2.74 7.68 0.33
N ASN A 198 2.70 7.11 1.54
CA ASN A 198 1.47 6.96 2.33
C ASN A 198 0.91 8.32 2.77
N ILE A 199 1.76 9.27 3.16
CA ILE A 199 1.35 10.65 3.47
C ILE A 199 0.72 11.30 2.23
N LEU A 200 1.38 11.18 1.06
CA LEU A 200 0.83 11.70 -0.19
C LEU A 200 -0.51 11.04 -0.53
N SER A 201 -0.60 9.71 -0.45
CA SER A 201 -1.83 8.97 -0.74
C SER A 201 -3.00 9.41 0.14
N LYS A 202 -2.79 9.51 1.46
CA LYS A 202 -3.81 10.01 2.40
C LYS A 202 -4.19 11.46 2.11
N TYR A 203 -3.23 12.29 1.70
CA TYR A 203 -3.50 13.68 1.33
C TYR A 203 -4.39 13.78 0.08
N LEU A 204 -4.10 13.00 -0.96
CA LEU A 204 -4.87 12.99 -2.21
C LEU A 204 -6.30 12.46 -2.06
N GLN A 205 -6.57 11.69 -1.00
CA GLN A 205 -7.90 11.14 -0.69
C GLN A 205 -8.82 12.09 0.08
N LYS A 206 -8.30 13.23 0.56
CA LYS A 206 -9.12 14.22 1.29
C LYS A 206 -10.16 14.86 0.37
N SER A 207 -11.38 15.04 0.89
CA SER A 207 -12.51 15.60 0.13
C SER A 207 -12.36 17.10 -0.15
N ASP A 208 -11.57 17.82 0.64
CA ASP A 208 -11.39 19.27 0.63
C ASP A 208 -10.10 19.74 -0.09
N VAL A 209 -9.43 18.85 -0.82
CA VAL A 209 -8.17 19.18 -1.52
C VAL A 209 -8.43 19.71 -2.93
N SER A 210 -7.95 20.92 -3.20
CA SER A 210 -7.91 21.49 -4.55
C SER A 210 -6.80 20.88 -5.41
N LEU A 211 -6.92 21.00 -6.73
CA LEU A 211 -5.90 20.53 -7.67
C LEU A 211 -4.52 21.18 -7.43
N THR A 212 -4.49 22.49 -7.13
CA THR A 212 -3.24 23.22 -6.85
C THR A 212 -2.55 22.73 -5.58
N GLN A 213 -3.34 22.42 -4.54
CA GLN A 213 -2.83 21.82 -3.31
C GLN A 213 -2.29 20.42 -3.56
N ALA A 214 -3.02 19.58 -4.29
CA ALA A 214 -2.56 18.25 -4.69
C ALA A 214 -1.23 18.29 -5.45
N LEU A 215 -1.11 19.18 -6.46
CA LEU A 215 0.12 19.37 -7.23
C LEU A 215 1.29 19.83 -6.36
N THR A 216 1.05 20.74 -5.42
CA THR A 216 2.07 21.18 -4.47
C THR A 216 2.53 20.00 -3.61
N GLN A 217 1.61 19.20 -3.07
CA GLN A 217 1.94 18.05 -2.25
C GLN A 217 2.76 17.01 -3.02
N VAL A 218 2.39 16.72 -4.29
CA VAL A 218 3.16 15.83 -5.16
C VAL A 218 4.59 16.35 -5.37
N LYS A 219 4.76 17.64 -5.66
CA LYS A 219 6.09 18.25 -5.83
C LYS A 219 6.93 18.16 -4.57
N MET A 220 6.32 18.39 -3.40
CA MET A 220 6.98 18.26 -2.10
C MET A 220 7.44 16.82 -1.85
N THR A 221 6.57 15.83 -2.08
CA THR A 221 6.94 14.41 -1.96
C THR A 221 8.08 14.03 -2.91
N ILE A 222 8.06 14.50 -4.16
CA ILE A 222 9.17 14.28 -5.11
C ILE A 222 10.46 14.92 -4.60
N ALA A 223 10.39 16.14 -4.06
CA ALA A 223 11.56 16.82 -3.50
C ALA A 223 12.14 16.04 -2.31
N SER A 224 11.29 15.55 -1.40
CA SER A 224 11.70 14.70 -0.27
C SER A 224 12.37 13.41 -0.75
N LEU A 225 11.77 12.69 -1.71
CA LEU A 225 12.36 11.48 -2.29
C LEU A 225 13.69 11.75 -2.99
N LYS A 226 13.86 12.91 -3.65
CA LYS A 226 15.13 13.32 -4.23
C LYS A 226 16.17 13.63 -3.15
N TRP A 227 15.76 14.29 -2.06
CA TRP A 227 16.63 14.63 -0.95
C TRP A 227 17.12 13.39 -0.19
N MET A 228 16.29 12.35 -0.06
CA MET A 228 16.68 11.04 0.48
C MET A 228 17.85 10.39 -0.27
N ARG A 229 18.10 10.79 -1.53
CA ARG A 229 19.23 10.29 -2.34
C ARG A 229 20.55 10.98 -2.01
N SER A 230 20.56 11.97 -1.12
CA SER A 230 21.77 12.63 -0.65
C SER A 230 22.61 11.69 0.22
N GLU A 231 23.92 11.91 0.26
CA GLU A 231 24.81 11.15 1.16
C GLU A 231 24.42 11.34 2.63
N HIS A 232 23.94 12.54 3.00
CA HIS A 232 23.49 12.82 4.36
C HIS A 232 22.36 11.87 4.78
N GLU A 233 21.30 11.79 3.98
CA GLU A 233 20.15 10.93 4.28
C GLU A 233 20.48 9.45 4.16
N PHE A 234 21.32 9.06 3.19
CA PHE A 234 21.82 7.69 3.12
C PHE A 234 22.55 7.31 4.41
N ASN A 235 23.48 8.14 4.88
CA ASN A 235 24.22 7.90 6.10
C ASN A 235 23.32 7.88 7.34
N ARG A 236 22.29 8.74 7.39
CA ARG A 236 21.28 8.73 8.45
C ARG A 236 20.58 7.36 8.51
N ILE A 237 19.98 6.93 7.41
CA ILE A 237 19.25 5.64 7.33
C ILE A 237 20.18 4.46 7.61
N TRP A 238 21.41 4.49 7.06
CA TRP A 238 22.40 3.44 7.29
C TRP A 238 22.78 3.32 8.76
N ASN A 239 23.07 4.42 9.43
CA ASN A 239 23.45 4.43 10.84
C ASN A 239 22.28 4.03 11.75
N GLU A 240 21.06 4.55 11.50
CA GLU A 240 19.84 4.14 12.19
C GLU A 240 19.59 2.62 12.04
N THR A 241 19.81 2.08 10.84
CA THR A 241 19.76 0.63 10.60
C THR A 241 20.80 -0.11 11.44
N GLY A 242 22.00 0.44 11.60
CA GLY A 242 23.03 -0.12 12.49
C GLY A 242 22.54 -0.24 13.94
N TYR A 243 21.81 0.75 14.46
CA TYR A 243 21.21 0.64 15.79
C TYR A 243 20.09 -0.41 15.84
N LEU A 244 19.24 -0.48 14.83
CA LEU A 244 18.16 -1.48 14.73
C LEU A 244 18.72 -2.92 14.64
N TYR A 245 19.82 -3.11 13.93
CA TYR A 245 20.47 -4.41 13.75
C TYR A 245 21.13 -4.93 15.03
N ASN A 246 21.66 -4.03 15.86
CA ASN A 246 22.36 -4.39 17.09
C ASN A 246 21.45 -4.46 18.34
N LYS A 247 20.14 -4.21 18.17
CA LYS A 247 19.14 -4.31 19.23
C LYS A 247 18.67 -5.75 19.39
#